data_AF-A0A4V1T4Z8-F1
#
_entry.id   AF-A0A4V1T4Z8-F1
#
_cell.length_a   1.000
_cell.length_b   1.000
_cell.length_c   1.000
_cell.angle_alpha   90.00
_cell.angle_beta   90.00
_cell.angle_gamma   90.00
#
_symmetry.space_group_name_H-M   'P 1'
#
loop_
_entity.id
_entity.type
_entity.pdbx_description
1 polymer ?
#
loop_
_entity_poly.entity_id
_entity_poly.type
_entity_poly.pdbx_seq_one_letter_code
_entity_poly.pdbx_strand_id
1 'polypeptide(L)'
;MRWILAIALLATMGGPVLAEGNRIDIQRPDAPELAAPGQYQIGVRTIEVVNKNQPDVLTGGDAIYDRPLTLEIWYPADLKGAAPGGDYVDVQMANSDEKITLHGQAVRDAEPLTT
;
A
#
# COMPACT_ATOMS: atom_id res chain seq x y z
N MET A 1 7.70 -45.27 25.97
CA MET A 1 8.66 -44.13 25.86
C MET A 1 8.78 -43.54 24.45
N ARG A 2 8.89 -44.36 23.38
CA ARG A 2 9.16 -43.89 22.00
C ARG A 2 8.04 -43.07 21.33
N TRP A 3 6.79 -43.21 21.80
CA TRP A 3 5.63 -42.49 21.25
C TRP A 3 5.36 -41.13 21.91
N ILE A 4 5.88 -40.92 23.13
CA ILE A 4 5.72 -39.65 23.87
C ILE A 4 6.58 -38.55 23.24
N LEU A 5 7.73 -38.92 22.66
CA LEU A 5 8.59 -38.01 21.89
C LEU A 5 7.96 -37.53 20.57
N ALA A 6 7.11 -38.36 19.94
CA ALA A 6 6.45 -38.00 18.68
C ALA A 6 5.32 -36.98 18.87
N ILE A 7 4.63 -37.01 20.02
CA ILE A 7 3.56 -36.05 20.36
C ILE A 7 4.16 -34.70 20.79
N ALA A 8 5.30 -34.71 21.49
CA ALA A 8 5.99 -33.47 21.88
C ALA A 8 6.55 -32.70 20.67
N LEU A 9 6.89 -33.39 19.58
CA LEU A 9 7.38 -32.75 18.35
C LEU A 9 6.26 -32.09 17.52
N LEU A 10 4.99 -32.49 17.71
CA LEU A 10 3.85 -31.88 17.02
C LEU A 10 3.35 -30.59 17.67
N ALA A 11 3.76 -30.29 18.90
CA ALA A 11 3.26 -29.16 19.68
C ALA A 11 4.01 -27.83 19.44
N THR A 12 5.05 -27.80 18.61
CA THR A 12 5.87 -26.61 18.35
C THR A 12 5.54 -25.88 17.05
N MET A 13 4.53 -26.32 16.29
CA MET A 13 4.11 -25.66 15.03
C MET A 13 3.16 -24.47 15.25
N GLY A 14 3.02 -23.98 16.48
CA GLY A 14 2.36 -22.71 16.78
C GLY A 14 3.38 -21.60 16.95
N GLY A 15 4.05 -21.20 15.86
CA GLY A 15 4.81 -19.95 15.85
C GLY A 15 3.87 -18.77 16.15
N PRO A 16 4.38 -17.65 16.72
CA PRO A 16 3.57 -16.45 16.81
C PRO A 16 3.06 -16.13 15.40
N VAL A 17 1.75 -15.98 15.27
CA VAL A 17 1.17 -15.31 14.11
C VAL A 17 1.73 -13.89 14.18
N LEU A 18 2.88 -13.67 13.53
CA LEU A 18 3.35 -12.34 13.23
C LEU A 18 2.20 -11.71 12.44
N ALA A 19 1.60 -10.67 12.99
CA ALA A 19 0.58 -9.88 12.30
C ALA A 19 1.07 -9.68 10.86
N GLU A 20 0.30 -10.19 9.92
CA GLU A 20 0.62 -10.24 8.50
C GLU A 20 1.06 -8.85 8.08
N GLY A 21 2.38 -8.68 7.90
CA GLY A 21 3.03 -7.38 7.99
C GLY A 21 2.50 -6.42 6.94
N ASN A 22 1.59 -5.52 7.32
CA ASN A 22 1.06 -4.38 6.56
C ASN A 22 0.91 -4.59 5.03
N ARG A 23 0.56 -5.82 4.62
CA ARG A 23 0.36 -6.19 3.22
C ARG A 23 -1.04 -5.75 2.82
N ILE A 24 -1.13 -4.99 1.73
CA ILE A 24 -2.39 -4.45 1.21
C ILE A 24 -2.81 -5.10 -0.10
N ASP A 25 -2.13 -6.16 -0.51
CA ASP A 25 -2.29 -6.89 -1.78
C ASP A 25 -2.81 -8.31 -1.60
N ILE A 26 -3.26 -8.67 -0.39
CA ILE A 26 -3.70 -10.03 -0.06
C ILE A 26 -5.20 -10.17 -0.33
N GLN A 27 -5.56 -11.20 -1.10
CA GLN A 27 -6.95 -11.59 -1.30
C GLN A 27 -7.36 -12.63 -0.25
N ARG A 28 -8.40 -12.31 0.53
CA ARG A 28 -8.91 -13.22 1.56
C ARG A 28 -9.77 -14.33 0.94
N PRO A 29 -9.92 -15.49 1.62
CA PRO A 29 -10.80 -16.57 1.17
C PRO A 29 -12.29 -16.18 1.05
N ASP A 30 -12.73 -15.16 1.79
CA ASP A 30 -14.08 -14.61 1.78
C ASP A 30 -14.24 -13.41 0.82
N ALA A 31 -13.23 -13.12 0.00
CA ALA A 31 -13.27 -12.01 -0.93
C ALA A 31 -14.35 -12.22 -2.01
N PRO A 32 -15.11 -11.18 -2.40
CA PRO A 32 -16.10 -11.26 -3.48
C PRO A 32 -15.50 -11.71 -4.82
N GLU A 33 -16.33 -12.21 -5.73
CA GLU A 33 -15.91 -12.74 -7.04
C GLU A 33 -15.05 -11.77 -7.86
N LEU A 34 -15.29 -10.45 -7.73
CA LEU A 34 -14.57 -9.39 -8.47
C LEU A 34 -13.46 -8.71 -7.66
N ALA A 35 -13.03 -9.29 -6.53
CA ALA A 35 -11.98 -8.71 -5.69
C ALA A 35 -10.55 -9.11 -6.13
N ALA A 36 -10.42 -10.00 -7.12
CA ALA A 36 -9.12 -10.41 -7.62
C ALA A 36 -8.39 -9.23 -8.32
N PRO A 37 -7.04 -9.17 -8.26
CA PRO A 37 -6.27 -8.20 -9.02
C PRO A 37 -6.60 -8.24 -10.51
N GLY A 38 -6.61 -7.08 -11.15
CA GLY A 38 -6.86 -6.96 -12.59
C GLY A 38 -5.68 -7.42 -13.45
N GLN A 39 -5.84 -7.33 -14.78
CA GLN A 39 -4.84 -7.77 -15.75
C GLN A 39 -3.61 -6.84 -15.88
N TYR A 40 -3.71 -5.60 -15.41
CA TYR A 40 -2.67 -4.60 -15.58
C TYR A 40 -1.71 -4.60 -14.40
N GLN A 41 -0.42 -4.53 -14.71
CA GLN A 41 0.57 -4.17 -13.70
C GLN A 41 0.43 -2.70 -13.32
N ILE A 42 0.80 -2.39 -12.08
CA ILE A 42 0.54 -1.07 -11.49
C ILE A 42 1.88 -0.38 -11.22
N GLY A 43 1.99 0.87 -11.65
CA GLY A 43 3.03 1.81 -11.23
C GLY A 43 2.45 2.78 -10.22
N VAL A 44 3.30 3.31 -9.34
CA VAL A 44 2.95 4.40 -8.43
C VAL A 44 3.97 5.53 -8.54
N ARG A 45 3.50 6.78 -8.56
CA ARG A 45 4.37 7.95 -8.57
C ARG A 45 3.85 9.02 -7.63
N THR A 46 4.77 9.73 -6.98
CA THR A 46 4.44 10.93 -6.22
C THR A 46 4.65 12.15 -7.10
N ILE A 47 3.67 13.05 -7.17
CA ILE A 47 3.80 14.34 -7.83
C ILE A 47 3.39 15.46 -6.90
N GLU A 48 4.02 16.62 -7.08
CA GLU A 48 3.62 17.85 -6.42
C GLU A 48 2.85 18.72 -7.41
N VAL A 49 1.66 19.16 -7.01
CA VAL A 49 0.83 20.06 -7.80
C VAL A 49 0.42 21.27 -6.96
N VAL A 50 0.09 22.37 -7.64
CA VAL A 50 -0.39 23.58 -6.98
C VAL A 50 -1.80 23.87 -7.46
N ASN A 51 -2.78 23.81 -6.56
CA ASN A 51 -4.13 24.25 -6.82
C ASN A 51 -4.25 25.74 -6.45
N LYS A 52 -4.29 26.60 -7.45
CA LYS A 52 -4.18 28.05 -7.27
C LYS A 52 -5.46 28.69 -6.75
N ASN A 53 -5.32 29.84 -6.09
CA ASN A 53 -6.42 30.71 -5.67
C ASN A 53 -7.54 30.01 -4.87
N GLN A 54 -7.17 29.22 -3.87
CA GLN A 54 -8.12 28.49 -3.03
C GLN A 54 -8.43 29.24 -1.74
N PRO A 55 -9.67 29.16 -1.21
CA PRO A 55 -9.99 29.70 0.10
C PRO A 55 -9.09 29.14 1.20
N ASP A 56 -8.59 30.02 2.06
CA ASP A 56 -7.87 29.65 3.27
C ASP A 56 -8.84 29.45 4.43
N VAL A 57 -9.28 28.20 4.59
CA VAL A 57 -10.18 27.79 5.68
C VAL A 57 -9.52 27.81 7.06
N LEU A 58 -8.18 27.85 7.14
CA LEU A 58 -7.45 27.86 8.42
C LEU A 58 -7.30 29.28 8.95
N THR A 59 -7.00 30.24 8.07
CA THR A 59 -6.92 31.65 8.44
C THR A 59 -8.32 32.29 8.52
N GLY A 60 -9.27 31.85 7.67
CA GLY A 60 -10.64 32.35 7.63
C GLY A 60 -10.81 33.69 6.88
N GLY A 61 -12.05 34.20 6.86
CA GLY A 61 -12.42 35.42 6.13
C GLY A 61 -12.36 35.25 4.61
N ASP A 62 -11.98 36.30 3.90
CA ASP A 62 -11.78 36.30 2.43
C ASP A 62 -10.34 35.94 2.02
N ALA A 63 -9.58 35.28 2.90
CA ALA A 63 -8.19 34.89 2.62
C ALA A 63 -8.12 33.82 1.53
N ILE A 64 -7.20 34.01 0.59
CA ILE A 64 -6.95 33.12 -0.56
C ILE A 64 -5.45 32.78 -0.61
N TYR A 65 -5.13 31.54 -0.97
CA TYR A 65 -3.75 31.11 -1.19
C TYR A 65 -3.64 30.04 -2.28
N ASP A 66 -2.43 29.85 -2.79
CA ASP A 66 -2.09 28.73 -3.67
C ASP A 66 -1.82 27.49 -2.81
N ARG A 67 -2.65 26.45 -2.97
CA ARG A 67 -2.59 25.24 -2.15
C ARG A 67 -1.63 24.21 -2.77
N PRO A 68 -0.45 23.96 -2.18
CA PRO A 68 0.38 22.85 -2.59
C PRO A 68 -0.29 21.53 -2.18
N LEU A 69 -0.27 20.55 -3.07
CA LEU A 69 -0.81 19.22 -2.86
C LEU A 69 0.23 18.19 -3.29
N THR A 70 0.58 17.28 -2.39
CA THR A 70 1.34 16.09 -2.71
C THR A 70 0.35 14.98 -3.08
N LEU A 71 0.44 14.47 -4.31
CA LEU A 71 -0.42 13.42 -4.82
C LEU A 71 0.38 12.14 -5.03
N GLU A 72 -0.19 11.01 -4.63
CA GLU A 72 0.29 9.69 -5.04
C GLU A 72 -0.67 9.17 -6.13
N ILE A 73 -0.13 8.83 -7.30
CA ILE A 73 -0.89 8.41 -8.48
C ILE A 73 -0.54 6.97 -8.80
N TRP A 74 -1.55 6.10 -8.79
CA TRP A 74 -1.48 4.72 -9.27
C TRP A 74 -1.99 4.64 -10.70
N TYR A 75 -1.25 3.97 -11.58
CA TYR A 75 -1.55 3.89 -13.01
C TYR A 75 -1.12 2.55 -13.61
N PRO A 76 -1.74 2.10 -14.72
CA PRO A 76 -1.23 0.95 -15.47
C PRO A 76 0.20 1.20 -15.93
N ALA A 77 1.10 0.26 -15.67
CA ALA A 77 2.53 0.40 -15.95
C ALA A 77 3.10 -0.78 -16.74
N ASP A 78 4.15 -0.50 -17.51
CA ASP A 78 5.05 -1.50 -18.05
C ASP A 78 6.23 -1.69 -17.07
N LEU A 79 6.29 -2.88 -16.48
CA LEU A 79 7.35 -3.23 -15.51
C LEU A 79 8.67 -3.64 -16.18
N LYS A 80 8.73 -3.77 -17.51
CA LYS A 80 9.93 -4.20 -18.25
C LYS A 80 10.57 -5.49 -17.72
N GLY A 81 9.72 -6.42 -17.27
CA GLY A 81 10.14 -7.70 -16.69
C GLY A 81 10.48 -7.67 -15.19
N ALA A 82 10.35 -6.53 -14.51
CA ALA A 82 10.44 -6.48 -13.06
C ALA A 82 9.25 -7.20 -12.40
N ALA A 83 9.49 -7.80 -11.24
CA ALA A 83 8.43 -8.40 -10.44
C ALA A 83 7.53 -7.29 -9.86
N PRO A 84 6.19 -7.49 -9.84
CA PRO A 84 5.29 -6.63 -9.07
C PRO A 84 5.65 -6.66 -7.59
N GLY A 85 5.48 -5.53 -6.91
CA GLY A 85 5.87 -5.40 -5.52
C GLY A 85 6.50 -4.05 -5.22
N GLY A 86 6.23 -3.53 -4.03
CA GLY A 86 6.88 -2.33 -3.54
C GLY A 86 6.58 -2.06 -2.08
N ASP A 87 7.53 -1.41 -1.42
CA ASP A 87 7.38 -0.87 -0.08
C ASP A 87 6.94 0.60 -0.18
N TYR A 88 5.85 0.92 0.50
CA TYR A 88 5.37 2.29 0.65
C TYR A 88 5.67 2.73 2.07
N VAL A 89 6.78 3.45 2.23
CA VAL A 89 7.28 3.93 3.52
C VAL A 89 6.57 5.21 3.95
N ASP A 90 6.66 5.51 5.25
CA ASP A 90 6.17 6.76 5.84
C ASP A 90 4.65 7.01 5.65
N VAL A 91 3.86 5.96 5.44
CA VAL A 91 2.42 6.06 5.32
C VAL A 91 1.82 6.37 6.70
N GLN A 92 1.11 7.49 6.79
CA GLN A 92 0.44 7.91 8.01
C GLN A 92 -0.74 6.98 8.31
N MET A 93 -0.75 6.37 9.50
CA MET A 93 -1.90 5.58 9.94
C MET A 93 -3.14 6.47 10.10
N ALA A 94 -4.31 5.90 9.80
CA ALA A 94 -5.56 6.59 10.09
C ALA A 94 -5.72 6.80 11.62
N ASN A 95 -6.06 8.02 12.02
CA ASN A 95 -6.29 8.41 13.43
C ASN A 95 -5.09 8.24 14.38
N SER A 96 -3.86 8.19 13.86
CA SER A 96 -2.64 8.13 14.66
C SER A 96 -1.54 8.95 13.98
N ASP A 97 -0.59 9.45 14.76
CA ASP A 97 0.64 10.08 14.24
C ASP A 97 1.73 9.06 13.90
N GLU A 98 1.45 7.77 14.06
CA GLU A 98 2.35 6.67 13.69
C GLU A 98 2.49 6.52 12.17
N LYS A 99 3.74 6.37 11.72
CA LYS A 99 4.09 6.07 10.34
C LYS A 99 4.46 4.61 10.17
N ILE A 100 3.96 4.01 9.10
CA ILE A 100 4.20 2.60 8.78
C ILE A 100 4.68 2.40 7.36
N THR A 101 5.30 1.24 7.16
CA THR A 101 5.55 0.70 5.82
C THR A 101 4.39 -0.19 5.44
N LEU A 102 3.77 0.09 4.29
CA LEU A 102 2.84 -0.80 3.62
C LEU A 102 3.56 -1.58 2.52
N HIS A 103 3.08 -2.77 2.23
CA HIS A 103 3.63 -3.62 1.19
C HIS A 103 2.53 -3.93 0.16
N GLY A 104 2.75 -3.57 -1.10
CA GLY A 104 1.74 -3.68 -2.15
C GLY A 104 2.31 -4.16 -3.49
N GLN A 105 1.48 -4.17 -4.54
CA GLN A 105 1.85 -4.69 -5.87
C GLN A 105 2.46 -3.64 -6.80
N ALA A 106 2.27 -2.35 -6.52
CA ALA A 106 2.69 -1.29 -7.44
C ALA A 106 4.19 -1.02 -7.33
N VAL A 107 4.82 -0.81 -8.48
CA VAL A 107 6.24 -0.50 -8.56
C VAL A 107 6.42 1.02 -8.64
N ARG A 108 7.28 1.57 -7.76
CA ARG A 108 7.61 3.00 -7.75
C ARG A 108 8.24 3.42 -9.08
N ASP A 109 7.72 4.50 -9.66
CA ASP A 109 8.24 5.17 -10.86
C ASP A 109 8.39 4.26 -12.10
N ALA A 110 7.62 3.17 -12.17
CA ALA A 110 7.54 2.34 -13.37
C ALA A 110 7.02 3.14 -14.58
N GLU A 111 7.43 2.77 -15.79
CA GLU A 111 6.96 3.50 -16.96
C GLU A 111 5.46 3.28 -17.18
N PRO A 112 4.67 4.32 -17.49
CA PRO A 112 3.26 4.14 -17.82
C PRO A 112 3.07 3.19 -19.00
N LEU A 113 2.04 2.35 -18.93
CA LEU A 113 1.66 1.50 -20.05
C LEU A 113 1.22 2.39 -21.22
N THR A 114 1.93 2.30 -22.34
CA THR A 114 1.57 2.99 -23.58
C THR A 114 0.57 2.15 -24.39
N THR A 115 -0.37 2.83 -25.05
CA THR A 115 -1.37 2.19 -25.93
C THR A 115 -0.82 2.01 -27.34
#